data_AF-A0AA51Q4T1-F1
#
_entry.id   AF-A0AA51Q4T1-F1
#
_cell.length_a   1.000
_cell.length_b   1.000
_cell.length_c   1.000
_cell.angle_alpha   90.00
_cell.angle_beta   90.00
_cell.angle_gamma   90.00
#
_symmetry.space_group_name_H-M   'P 1'
#
loop_
_entity.id
_entity.type
_entity.pdbx_description
1 polymer ?
#
loop_
_entity_poly.entity_id
_entity_poly.type
_entity_poly.pdbx_seq_one_letter_code
_entity_poly.pdbx_strand_id
1 'polypeptide(L)'
;MKKLALDHLSMQKIQSDNGLLAFMDLLEEIPKEEQASLPSIYRDLITAIKDLDGEMEKDIRSFEDETETLLKNAYLMPYQTRELAESYLESCQSEFKVGFLFSKQKTLDEKNSRLERFYEDIHEKAKSQLEWHIREFLLRLLKNKGINEPKLNSSAQSFTVQFQKGLLESAVKPGARLSGDYVLNYTKDVANEILKLARNQLSVFKEEYREAITSKNSSMKKKYENESAKVLPLLEAYEKIKQQQEFDDLRSLEVNKILTEIPVQLTSAKSDFFHSEEEDMVIIRGTDTNEEQVPVSEANTVEPLEEETVESEFEVSDNPQVPVYTARLKKLPALWLIFQALAKLQGPNGKSR
;
A
#
# COMPACT_ATOMS: atom_id res chain seq x y z
N MET A 1 -9.31 54.94 -24.13
CA MET A 1 -9.22 53.52 -24.52
C MET A 1 -8.30 52.71 -23.62
N LYS A 2 -6.98 52.98 -23.54
CA LYS A 2 -6.06 52.20 -22.66
C LYS A 2 -6.48 52.15 -21.19
N LYS A 3 -6.82 53.31 -20.60
CA LYS A 3 -7.30 53.38 -19.21
C LYS A 3 -8.58 52.56 -18.97
N LEU A 4 -9.57 52.67 -19.86
CA LEU A 4 -10.82 51.92 -19.79
C LEU A 4 -10.62 50.40 -19.90
N ALA A 5 -9.69 49.96 -20.74
CA ALA A 5 -9.35 48.54 -20.88
C ALA A 5 -8.62 47.99 -19.63
N LEU A 6 -7.73 48.79 -19.02
CA LEU A 6 -7.07 48.46 -17.75
C LEU A 6 -8.07 48.42 -16.58
N ASP A 7 -9.01 49.38 -16.54
CA ASP A 7 -10.08 49.43 -15.53
C ASP A 7 -11.06 48.24 -15.68
N HIS A 8 -11.32 47.79 -16.91
CA HIS A 8 -12.12 46.60 -17.16
C HIS A 8 -11.41 45.31 -16.73
N LEU A 9 -10.11 45.17 -17.04
CA LEU A 9 -9.30 44.04 -16.60
C LEU A 9 -9.18 43.98 -15.07
N SER A 10 -9.08 45.12 -14.38
CA SER A 10 -9.02 45.16 -12.91
C SER A 10 -10.36 44.82 -12.26
N MET A 11 -11.49 45.35 -12.76
CA MET A 11 -12.82 44.96 -12.28
C MET A 11 -13.09 43.47 -12.46
N GLN A 12 -12.69 42.91 -13.60
CA GLN A 12 -12.89 41.50 -13.89
C GLN A 12 -12.01 40.61 -13.00
N LYS A 13 -10.77 41.03 -12.73
CA LYS A 13 -9.89 40.33 -11.79
C LYS A 13 -10.47 40.32 -10.36
N ILE A 14 -11.05 41.45 -9.92
CA ILE A 14 -11.75 41.51 -8.62
C ILE A 14 -12.96 40.57 -8.58
N GLN A 15 -13.75 40.49 -9.67
CA GLN A 15 -14.87 39.54 -9.74
C GLN A 15 -14.41 38.07 -9.73
N SER A 16 -13.33 37.78 -10.45
CA SER A 16 -12.69 36.47 -10.50
C SER A 16 -12.17 36.05 -9.13
N ASP A 17 -11.40 36.92 -8.47
CA ASP A 17 -10.85 36.70 -7.13
C ASP A 17 -11.97 36.50 -6.09
N ASN A 18 -13.05 37.27 -6.18
CA ASN A 18 -14.22 37.09 -5.30
C ASN A 18 -14.89 35.70 -5.48
N GLY A 19 -14.91 35.16 -6.70
CA GLY A 19 -15.40 33.81 -6.97
C GLY A 19 -14.47 32.70 -6.50
N LEU A 20 -13.21 33.03 -6.20
CA LEU A 20 -12.17 32.09 -5.77
C LEU A 20 -11.89 32.14 -4.26
N LEU A 21 -12.45 33.09 -3.51
CA LEU A 21 -12.19 33.28 -2.06
C LEU A 21 -12.23 31.96 -1.28
N ALA A 22 -13.28 31.15 -1.44
CA ALA A 22 -13.39 29.87 -0.73
C ALA A 22 -12.27 28.85 -1.07
N PHE A 23 -11.72 28.89 -2.29
CA PHE A 23 -10.58 28.07 -2.69
C PHE A 23 -9.26 28.65 -2.18
N MET A 24 -9.16 29.98 -2.12
CA MET A 24 -7.98 30.69 -1.61
C MET A 24 -7.85 30.50 -0.10
N ASP A 25 -8.94 30.60 0.65
CA ASP A 25 -9.01 30.35 2.10
C ASP A 25 -8.57 28.92 2.42
N LEU A 26 -9.00 27.94 1.61
CA LEU A 26 -8.63 26.54 1.79
C LEU A 26 -7.12 26.28 1.62
N LEU A 27 -6.42 27.13 0.85
CA LEU A 27 -4.99 27.03 0.59
C LEU A 27 -4.16 28.06 1.36
N GLU A 28 -4.79 28.94 2.16
CA GLU A 28 -4.14 30.07 2.82
C GLU A 28 -3.00 29.61 3.72
N GLU A 29 -3.19 28.50 4.41
CA GLU A 29 -2.20 27.93 5.33
C GLU A 29 -1.09 27.12 4.63
N ILE A 30 -1.16 26.93 3.31
CA ILE A 30 -0.21 26.13 2.53
C ILE A 30 0.66 27.08 1.69
N PRO A 31 1.99 27.09 1.87
CA PRO A 31 2.89 27.90 1.04
C PRO A 31 2.73 27.59 -0.45
N LYS A 32 2.84 28.60 -1.32
CA LYS A 32 2.63 28.46 -2.77
C LYS A 32 3.55 27.41 -3.41
N GLU A 33 4.80 27.32 -2.94
CA GLU A 33 5.75 26.29 -3.39
C GLU A 33 5.25 24.87 -3.09
N GLU A 34 4.51 24.69 -2.00
CA GLU A 34 3.97 23.40 -1.56
C GLU A 34 2.65 23.08 -2.24
N GLN A 35 1.82 24.08 -2.54
CA GLN A 35 0.61 23.92 -3.35
C GLN A 35 0.95 23.31 -4.73
N ALA A 36 2.06 23.72 -5.33
CA ALA A 36 2.54 23.18 -6.61
C ALA A 36 2.87 21.67 -6.57
N SER A 37 3.06 21.10 -5.38
CA SER A 37 3.33 19.68 -5.19
C SER A 37 2.07 18.81 -5.05
N LEU A 38 0.90 19.41 -4.78
CA LEU A 38 -0.38 18.71 -4.57
C LEU A 38 -0.72 17.71 -5.69
N PRO A 39 -0.57 18.02 -7.00
CA PRO A 39 -0.88 17.07 -8.07
C PRO A 39 0.03 15.83 -8.04
N SER A 40 1.31 16.01 -7.68
CA SER A 40 2.25 14.90 -7.58
C SER A 40 1.98 14.03 -6.36
N ILE A 41 1.66 14.64 -5.22
CA ILE A 41 1.30 13.94 -3.98
C ILE A 41 0.06 13.07 -4.20
N TYR A 42 -1.00 13.65 -4.77
CA TYR A 42 -2.23 12.92 -5.05
C TYR A 42 -1.99 11.75 -6.02
N ARG A 43 -1.24 11.98 -7.10
CA ARG A 43 -0.88 10.92 -8.06
C ARG A 43 -0.10 9.79 -7.38
N ASP A 44 0.86 10.12 -6.52
CA ASP A 44 1.67 9.14 -5.82
C ASP A 44 0.81 8.30 -4.86
N LEU A 45 -0.16 8.92 -4.16
CA LEU A 45 -1.12 8.22 -3.29
C LEU A 45 -2.02 7.25 -4.07
N ILE A 46 -2.60 7.69 -5.19
CA ILE A 46 -3.44 6.83 -6.03
C ILE A 46 -2.63 5.69 -6.65
N THR A 47 -1.39 5.95 -7.05
CA THR A 47 -0.49 4.92 -7.56
C THR A 47 -0.16 3.89 -6.48
N ALA A 48 0.15 4.34 -5.26
CA ALA A 48 0.41 3.44 -4.13
C ALA A 48 -0.80 2.55 -3.80
N ILE A 49 -2.02 3.09 -3.83
CA ILE A 49 -3.25 2.31 -3.63
C ILE A 49 -3.38 1.20 -4.69
N LYS A 50 -3.13 1.53 -5.96
CA LYS A 50 -3.22 0.57 -7.07
C LYS A 50 -2.14 -0.51 -7.00
N ASP A 51 -0.92 -0.12 -6.62
CA ASP A 51 0.22 -1.03 -6.55
C ASP A 51 0.04 -2.06 -5.43
N LEU A 52 -0.55 -1.68 -4.29
CA LEU A 52 -0.85 -2.60 -3.17
C LEU A 52 -1.72 -3.80 -3.60
N ASP A 53 -2.66 -3.60 -4.53
CA ASP A 53 -3.52 -4.67 -5.06
C ASP A 53 -2.72 -5.61 -6.00
N GLY A 54 -1.76 -5.08 -6.76
CA GLY A 54 -0.94 -5.84 -7.72
C GLY A 54 0.30 -6.53 -7.12
N GLU A 55 0.81 -6.04 -6.00
CA GLU A 55 1.99 -6.61 -5.33
C GLU A 55 1.70 -7.93 -4.63
N MET A 56 0.49 -8.12 -4.10
CA MET A 56 0.15 -9.34 -3.35
C MET A 56 0.30 -10.61 -4.19
N GLU A 57 -0.23 -10.62 -5.41
CA GLU A 57 -0.11 -11.79 -6.30
C GLU A 57 1.34 -12.07 -6.70
N LYS A 58 2.16 -11.03 -6.84
CA LYS A 58 3.61 -11.19 -7.11
C LYS A 58 4.32 -11.78 -5.90
N ASP A 59 3.95 -11.37 -4.70
CA ASP A 59 4.54 -11.84 -3.45
C ASP A 59 4.25 -13.33 -3.22
N ILE A 60 3.00 -13.73 -3.44
CA ILE A 60 2.61 -15.14 -3.34
C ILE A 60 3.31 -15.99 -4.40
N ARG A 61 3.41 -15.51 -5.64
CA ARG A 61 4.15 -16.22 -6.69
C ARG A 61 5.63 -16.35 -6.35
N SER A 62 6.27 -15.28 -5.86
CA SER A 62 7.66 -15.31 -5.42
C SER A 62 7.88 -16.32 -4.29
N PHE A 63 6.93 -16.43 -3.35
CA PHE A 63 6.96 -17.45 -2.32
C PHE A 63 6.92 -18.86 -2.92
N GLU A 64 6.01 -19.11 -3.86
CA GLU A 64 5.88 -20.42 -4.52
C GLU A 64 7.15 -20.80 -5.31
N ASP A 65 7.73 -19.85 -6.04
CA ASP A 65 8.94 -20.08 -6.82
C ASP A 65 10.17 -20.32 -5.93
N GLU A 66 10.33 -19.55 -4.85
CA GLU A 66 11.42 -19.73 -3.89
C GLU A 66 11.28 -21.06 -3.13
N THR A 67 10.07 -21.43 -2.71
CA THR A 67 9.82 -22.72 -2.04
C THR A 67 10.10 -23.90 -2.97
N GLU A 68 9.65 -23.86 -4.22
CA GLU A 68 9.94 -24.92 -5.19
C GLU A 68 11.45 -25.08 -5.41
N THR A 69 12.17 -23.96 -5.50
CA THR A 69 13.63 -23.95 -5.66
C THR A 69 14.33 -24.59 -4.46
N LEU A 70 13.90 -24.26 -3.23
CA LEU A 70 14.44 -24.84 -2.01
C LEU A 70 14.19 -26.35 -1.93
N LEU A 71 12.96 -26.78 -2.20
CA LEU A 71 12.59 -28.20 -2.18
C LEU A 71 13.38 -29.00 -3.23
N LYS A 72 13.60 -28.45 -4.43
CA LYS A 72 14.36 -29.10 -5.50
C LYS A 72 15.85 -29.24 -5.17
N ASN A 73 16.41 -28.28 -4.44
CA ASN A 73 17.83 -28.25 -4.10
C ASN A 73 18.17 -29.05 -2.83
N ALA A 74 17.17 -29.48 -2.06
CA ALA A 74 17.38 -30.25 -0.83
C ALA A 74 17.95 -31.66 -1.13
N TYR A 75 19.24 -31.85 -0.85
CA TYR A 75 19.93 -33.12 -1.08
C TYR A 75 19.78 -34.08 0.10
N LEU A 76 18.66 -34.79 0.15
CA LEU A 76 18.32 -35.70 1.25
C LEU A 76 19.05 -37.06 1.20
N MET A 77 19.55 -37.48 0.04
CA MET A 77 20.05 -38.85 -0.18
C MET A 77 21.52 -38.88 -0.67
N PRO A 78 22.49 -38.43 0.15
CA PRO A 78 23.90 -38.63 -0.12
C PRO A 78 24.29 -40.11 -0.07
N TYR A 79 25.52 -40.40 -0.51
CA TYR A 79 26.06 -41.77 -0.60
C TYR A 79 25.89 -42.55 0.70
N GLN A 80 26.28 -41.97 1.84
CA GLN A 80 26.23 -42.62 3.15
C GLN A 80 24.79 -42.97 3.58
N THR A 81 23.86 -42.04 3.36
CA THR A 81 22.42 -42.25 3.62
C THR A 81 21.87 -43.37 2.75
N ARG A 82 22.32 -43.45 1.49
CA ARG A 82 21.91 -44.50 0.57
C ARG A 82 22.47 -45.87 0.95
N GLU A 83 23.68 -45.96 1.50
CA GLU A 83 24.22 -47.21 2.07
C GLU A 83 23.39 -47.70 3.26
N LEU A 84 22.91 -46.79 4.13
CA LEU A 84 22.00 -47.14 5.23
C LEU A 84 20.66 -47.65 4.70
N ALA A 85 20.11 -47.01 3.66
CA ALA A 85 18.90 -47.47 2.99
C ALA A 85 19.08 -48.87 2.37
N GLU A 86 20.20 -49.11 1.69
CA GLU A 86 20.53 -50.43 1.13
C GLU A 86 20.63 -51.51 2.22
N SER A 87 21.32 -51.21 3.32
CA SER A 87 21.42 -52.09 4.48
C SER A 87 20.05 -52.43 5.07
N TYR A 88 19.16 -51.44 5.19
CA TYR A 88 17.78 -51.67 5.61
C TYR A 88 17.00 -52.54 4.60
N LEU A 89 17.09 -52.27 3.31
CA LEU A 89 16.41 -53.04 2.27
C LEU A 89 16.89 -54.50 2.19
N GLU A 90 18.17 -54.75 2.43
CA GLU A 90 18.73 -56.10 2.58
C GLU A 90 18.05 -56.84 3.73
N SER A 91 17.84 -56.17 4.87
CA SER A 91 17.17 -56.76 6.03
C SER A 91 15.68 -57.05 5.80
N CYS A 92 15.08 -56.46 4.77
CA CYS A 92 13.70 -56.70 4.35
C CYS A 92 13.55 -57.88 3.37
N GLN A 93 14.64 -58.45 2.85
CA GLN A 93 14.58 -59.58 1.93
C GLN A 93 14.11 -60.86 2.63
N SER A 94 13.36 -61.72 1.93
CA SER A 94 12.82 -62.97 2.47
C SER A 94 13.90 -63.95 2.93
N GLU A 95 15.08 -63.88 2.32
CA GLU A 95 16.22 -64.75 2.60
C GLU A 95 17.05 -64.27 3.80
N PHE A 96 16.83 -63.05 4.29
CA PHE A 96 17.64 -62.43 5.34
C PHE A 96 17.42 -63.11 6.70
N LYS A 97 18.52 -63.57 7.32
CA LYS A 97 18.52 -64.24 8.64
C LYS A 97 19.80 -63.90 9.40
N VAL A 98 19.67 -63.63 10.70
CA VAL A 98 20.83 -63.38 11.58
C VAL A 98 21.05 -64.57 12.53
N GLY A 99 22.22 -65.19 12.42
CA GLY A 99 22.66 -66.31 13.27
C GLY A 99 22.37 -67.71 12.72
N PHE A 100 23.04 -68.73 13.26
CA PHE A 100 23.04 -70.09 12.70
C PHE A 100 21.78 -70.92 12.99
N LEU A 101 20.95 -70.59 14.00
CA LEU A 101 19.77 -71.38 14.37
C LEU A 101 18.68 -70.52 15.07
N PHE A 102 17.47 -70.51 14.49
CA PHE A 102 16.18 -70.21 15.14
C PHE A 102 15.91 -68.89 15.89
N SER A 103 16.76 -67.87 15.84
CA SER A 103 16.41 -66.59 16.47
C SER A 103 15.68 -65.64 15.52
N LYS A 104 14.41 -65.93 15.19
CA LYS A 104 13.51 -64.98 14.49
C LYS A 104 13.55 -63.58 15.15
N GLN A 105 13.67 -63.58 16.48
CA GLN A 105 13.86 -62.36 17.27
C GLN A 105 15.12 -61.58 16.86
N LYS A 106 16.29 -62.22 16.77
CA LYS A 106 17.52 -61.53 16.37
C LYS A 106 17.44 -60.95 14.95
N THR A 107 16.75 -61.62 14.03
CA THR A 107 16.51 -61.08 12.68
C THR A 107 15.63 -59.82 12.73
N LEU A 108 14.56 -59.84 13.53
CA LEU A 108 13.70 -58.67 13.74
C LEU A 108 14.45 -57.53 14.41
N ASP A 109 15.25 -57.82 15.43
CA ASP A 109 16.05 -56.83 16.15
C ASP A 109 17.06 -56.15 15.22
N GLU A 110 17.76 -56.92 14.37
CA GLU A 110 18.69 -56.37 13.39
C GLU A 110 17.96 -55.52 12.33
N LYS A 111 16.80 -55.98 11.82
CA LYS A 111 15.97 -55.18 10.90
C LYS A 111 15.57 -53.84 11.53
N ASN A 112 15.11 -53.86 12.77
CA ASN A 112 14.72 -52.65 13.50
C ASN A 112 15.92 -51.75 13.77
N SER A 113 17.10 -52.32 14.07
CA SER A 113 18.33 -51.55 14.26
C SER A 113 18.77 -50.85 12.97
N ARG A 114 18.71 -51.53 11.82
CA ARG A 114 19.03 -50.92 10.52
C ARG A 114 18.02 -49.85 10.10
N LEU A 115 16.73 -50.09 10.34
CA LEU A 115 15.68 -49.08 10.15
C LEU A 115 15.95 -47.84 11.01
N GLU A 116 16.34 -48.03 12.27
CA GLU A 116 16.61 -46.92 13.18
C GLU A 116 17.79 -46.07 12.70
N ARG A 117 18.91 -46.71 12.35
CA ARG A 117 20.08 -45.98 11.82
C ARG A 117 19.75 -45.19 10.56
N PHE A 118 18.98 -45.79 9.64
CA PHE A 118 18.56 -45.09 8.43
C PHE A 118 17.63 -43.91 8.77
N TYR A 119 16.68 -44.11 9.69
CA TYR A 119 15.76 -43.09 10.14
C TYR A 119 16.46 -41.90 10.81
N GLU A 120 17.41 -42.16 11.71
CA GLU A 120 18.18 -41.12 12.38
C GLU A 120 18.97 -40.27 11.38
N ASP A 121 19.69 -40.91 10.45
CA ASP A 121 20.49 -40.19 9.45
C ASP A 121 19.62 -39.37 8.49
N ILE A 122 18.54 -39.93 7.93
CA ILE A 122 17.67 -39.18 7.02
C ILE A 122 16.96 -38.02 7.73
N HIS A 123 16.65 -38.17 9.02
CA HIS A 123 16.08 -37.11 9.84
C HIS A 123 17.09 -35.98 10.09
N GLU A 124 18.37 -36.29 10.31
CA GLU A 124 19.44 -35.29 10.35
C GLU A 124 19.64 -34.59 8.99
N LYS A 125 19.53 -35.32 7.88
CA LYS A 125 19.55 -34.70 6.53
C LYS A 125 18.36 -33.79 6.31
N ALA A 126 17.15 -34.19 6.71
CA ALA A 126 15.97 -33.33 6.62
C ALA A 126 16.15 -32.04 7.45
N LYS A 127 16.70 -32.12 8.66
CA LYS A 127 16.99 -30.94 9.48
C LYS A 127 17.98 -29.98 8.80
N SER A 128 19.12 -30.52 8.36
CA SER A 128 20.24 -29.70 7.86
C SER A 128 20.05 -29.22 6.42
N GLN A 129 19.49 -30.04 5.54
CA GLN A 129 19.37 -29.78 4.09
C GLN A 129 18.00 -29.23 3.68
N LEU A 130 17.01 -29.23 4.56
CA LEU A 130 15.65 -28.81 4.24
C LEU A 130 15.09 -27.84 5.28
N GLU A 131 14.95 -28.26 6.54
CA GLU A 131 14.34 -27.40 7.57
C GLU A 131 15.11 -26.10 7.78
N TRP A 132 16.43 -26.17 7.91
CA TRP A 132 17.26 -24.98 8.13
C TRP A 132 17.09 -23.93 7.03
N HIS A 133 17.17 -24.35 5.76
CA HIS A 133 17.03 -23.46 4.61
C HIS A 133 15.61 -22.88 4.50
N ILE A 134 14.59 -23.67 4.81
CA ILE A 134 13.20 -23.18 4.83
C ILE A 134 13.05 -22.13 5.93
N ARG A 135 13.51 -22.39 7.16
CA ARG A 135 13.43 -21.41 8.26
C ARG A 135 14.10 -20.09 7.90
N GLU A 136 15.31 -20.13 7.33
CA GLU A 136 16.03 -18.92 6.89
C GLU A 136 15.22 -18.14 5.85
N PHE A 137 14.68 -18.83 4.86
CA PHE A 137 13.82 -18.24 3.84
C PHE A 137 12.57 -17.58 4.45
N LEU A 138 11.82 -18.31 5.29
CA LEU A 138 10.59 -17.80 5.90
C LEU A 138 10.87 -16.56 6.76
N LEU A 139 11.92 -16.57 7.57
CA LEU A 139 12.29 -15.43 8.39
C LEU A 139 12.72 -14.21 7.56
N ARG A 140 13.51 -14.45 6.50
CA ARG A 140 13.91 -13.40 5.55
C ARG A 140 12.69 -12.81 4.85
N LEU A 141 11.74 -13.64 4.43
CA LEU A 141 10.50 -13.22 3.79
C LEU A 141 9.69 -12.28 4.70
N LEU A 142 9.43 -12.69 5.95
CA LEU A 142 8.69 -11.88 6.92
C LEU A 142 9.37 -10.55 7.21
N LYS A 143 10.70 -10.59 7.39
CA LYS A 143 11.52 -9.39 7.61
C LYS A 143 11.46 -8.43 6.42
N ASN A 144 11.66 -8.95 5.21
CA ASN A 144 11.66 -8.15 3.98
C ASN A 144 10.29 -7.50 3.73
N LYS A 145 9.21 -8.19 4.11
CA LYS A 145 7.85 -7.65 4.03
C LYS A 145 7.43 -6.85 5.24
N GLY A 146 8.28 -6.69 6.26
CA GLY A 146 7.95 -6.00 7.50
C GLY A 146 6.69 -6.54 8.15
N ILE A 147 6.53 -7.87 8.20
CA ILE A 147 5.43 -8.57 8.86
C ILE A 147 5.93 -9.00 10.24
N ASN A 148 5.37 -8.38 11.28
CA ASN A 148 5.78 -8.59 12.67
C ASN A 148 4.74 -9.42 13.46
N GLU A 149 3.98 -10.27 12.79
CA GLU A 149 2.99 -11.12 13.47
C GLU A 149 3.68 -12.20 14.31
N PRO A 150 3.42 -12.28 15.64
CA PRO A 150 4.12 -13.21 16.52
C PRO A 150 3.87 -14.69 16.16
N LYS A 151 2.65 -15.02 15.75
CA LYS A 151 2.27 -16.38 15.34
C LYS A 151 3.07 -16.83 14.12
N LEU A 152 3.11 -16.00 13.08
CA LEU A 152 3.80 -16.31 11.83
C LEU A 152 5.33 -16.38 12.02
N ASN A 153 5.89 -15.49 12.84
CA ASN A 153 7.30 -15.57 13.23
C ASN A 153 7.61 -16.87 13.99
N SER A 154 6.75 -17.27 14.93
CA SER A 154 6.93 -18.53 15.67
C SER A 154 6.82 -19.75 14.74
N SER A 155 5.86 -19.73 13.81
CA SER A 155 5.68 -20.75 12.77
C SER A 155 6.92 -20.87 11.88
N ALA A 156 7.49 -19.74 11.44
CA ALA A 156 8.73 -19.70 10.67
C ALA A 156 9.93 -20.26 11.44
N GLN A 157 10.11 -19.88 12.72
CA GLN A 157 11.23 -20.34 13.55
C GLN A 157 11.17 -21.83 13.88
N SER A 158 9.96 -22.36 14.10
CA SER A 158 9.72 -23.73 14.53
C SER A 158 9.45 -24.70 13.38
N PHE A 159 9.55 -24.25 12.12
CA PHE A 159 9.26 -25.07 10.95
C PHE A 159 10.02 -26.40 10.99
N THR A 160 9.31 -27.52 10.98
CA THR A 160 9.91 -28.85 11.07
C THR A 160 9.07 -29.88 10.34
N VAL A 161 9.74 -30.74 9.56
CA VAL A 161 9.10 -31.77 8.77
C VAL A 161 8.96 -33.01 9.63
N GLN A 162 7.75 -33.24 10.12
CA GLN A 162 7.44 -34.36 10.99
C GLN A 162 7.14 -35.62 10.18
N PHE A 163 7.97 -36.64 10.32
CA PHE A 163 7.74 -37.97 9.73
C PHE A 163 8.19 -39.06 10.70
N GLN A 164 7.69 -40.28 10.50
CA GLN A 164 7.97 -41.44 11.35
C GLN A 164 8.64 -42.55 10.55
N LYS A 165 9.25 -43.52 11.25
CA LYS A 165 9.86 -44.72 10.64
C LYS A 165 8.92 -45.45 9.67
N GLY A 166 7.61 -45.46 9.96
CA GLY A 166 6.60 -46.06 9.10
C GLY A 166 6.56 -45.50 7.67
N LEU A 167 7.04 -44.27 7.43
CA LEU A 167 7.22 -43.72 6.08
C LEU A 167 8.29 -44.48 5.30
N LEU A 168 9.38 -44.87 5.96
CA LEU A 168 10.47 -45.63 5.35
C LEU A 168 10.02 -47.06 5.06
N GLU A 169 9.22 -47.65 5.96
CA GLU A 169 8.67 -48.98 5.80
C GLU A 169 7.65 -49.05 4.66
N SER A 170 6.75 -48.07 4.58
CA SER A 170 5.68 -48.04 3.55
C SER A 170 6.22 -47.81 2.14
N ALA A 171 7.40 -47.18 2.01
CA ALA A 171 8.08 -47.00 0.73
C ALA A 171 8.68 -48.32 0.18
N VAL A 172 8.80 -49.38 1.00
CA VAL A 172 9.34 -50.67 0.55
C VAL A 172 8.31 -51.38 -0.32
N LYS A 173 8.72 -51.76 -1.54
CA LYS A 173 7.84 -52.49 -2.48
C LYS A 173 7.92 -53.99 -2.20
N PRO A 174 6.79 -54.66 -1.86
CA PRO A 174 6.79 -56.09 -1.59
C PRO A 174 7.28 -56.90 -2.80
N GLY A 175 8.15 -57.87 -2.56
CA GLY A 175 8.69 -58.76 -3.62
C GLY A 175 9.78 -58.15 -4.49
N ALA A 176 10.21 -56.90 -4.23
CA ALA A 176 11.35 -56.31 -4.92
C ALA A 176 12.67 -56.95 -4.46
N ARG A 177 13.41 -57.53 -5.41
CA ARG A 177 14.76 -58.04 -5.17
C ARG A 177 15.73 -56.89 -4.95
N LEU A 178 16.63 -57.03 -3.98
CA LEU A 178 17.69 -56.05 -3.77
C LEU A 178 18.58 -55.90 -5.03
N SER A 179 18.66 -54.68 -5.54
CA SER A 179 19.54 -54.27 -6.64
C SER A 179 19.86 -52.77 -6.51
N GLY A 180 20.94 -52.32 -7.14
CA GLY A 180 21.30 -50.88 -7.13
C GLY A 180 20.18 -49.98 -7.66
N ASP A 181 19.51 -50.38 -8.75
CA ASP A 181 18.37 -49.64 -9.30
C ASP A 181 17.19 -49.59 -8.32
N TYR A 182 16.95 -50.67 -7.58
CA TYR A 182 15.90 -50.68 -6.56
C TYR A 182 16.23 -49.73 -5.41
N VAL A 183 17.47 -49.72 -4.92
CA VAL A 183 17.94 -48.79 -3.89
C VAL A 183 17.78 -47.33 -4.36
N LEU A 184 18.17 -47.02 -5.60
CA LEU A 184 18.01 -45.69 -6.20
C LEU A 184 16.53 -45.24 -6.24
N ASN A 185 15.63 -46.12 -6.67
CA ASN A 185 14.21 -45.81 -6.74
C ASN A 185 13.57 -45.68 -5.35
N TYR A 186 13.87 -46.59 -4.42
CA TYR A 186 13.37 -46.52 -3.04
C TYR A 186 13.78 -45.22 -2.34
N THR A 187 15.07 -44.87 -2.41
CA THR A 187 15.58 -43.62 -1.81
C THR A 187 14.99 -42.38 -2.46
N LYS A 188 14.72 -42.41 -3.78
CA LYS A 188 13.99 -41.34 -4.47
C LYS A 188 12.55 -41.23 -3.95
N ASP A 189 11.85 -42.35 -3.80
CA ASP A 189 10.47 -42.39 -3.30
C ASP A 189 10.40 -41.83 -1.86
N VAL A 190 11.31 -42.25 -0.96
CA VAL A 190 11.42 -41.72 0.40
C VAL A 190 11.68 -40.21 0.42
N ALA A 191 12.65 -39.73 -0.37
CA ALA A 191 12.95 -38.30 -0.45
C ALA A 191 11.72 -37.51 -0.91
N ASN A 192 11.00 -37.99 -1.93
CA ASN A 192 9.80 -37.34 -2.44
C ASN A 192 8.68 -37.25 -1.39
N GLU A 193 8.46 -38.29 -0.59
CA GLU A 193 7.45 -38.25 0.46
C GLU A 193 7.82 -37.24 1.57
N ILE A 194 9.10 -37.15 1.95
CA ILE A 194 9.57 -36.11 2.89
C ILE A 194 9.36 -34.70 2.31
N LEU A 195 9.73 -34.49 1.03
CA LEU A 195 9.53 -33.20 0.35
C LEU A 195 8.04 -32.84 0.21
N LYS A 196 7.17 -33.83 0.05
CA LYS A 196 5.71 -33.64 0.02
C LYS A 196 5.16 -33.19 1.36
N LEU A 197 5.64 -33.76 2.47
CA LEU A 197 5.28 -33.31 3.82
C LEU A 197 5.71 -31.87 4.05
N ALA A 198 6.93 -31.50 3.64
CA ALA A 198 7.41 -30.13 3.70
C ALA A 198 6.55 -29.17 2.87
N ARG A 199 6.19 -29.56 1.64
CA ARG A 199 5.31 -28.76 0.76
C ARG A 199 3.94 -28.53 1.38
N ASN A 200 3.35 -29.55 2.02
CA ASN A 200 2.06 -29.40 2.71
C ASN A 200 2.15 -28.39 3.86
N GLN A 201 3.20 -28.46 4.67
CA GLN A 201 3.40 -27.52 5.77
C GLN A 201 3.68 -26.09 5.29
N LEU A 202 4.45 -25.94 4.21
CA LEU A 202 4.66 -24.65 3.54
C LEU A 202 3.36 -24.08 2.98
N SER A 203 2.44 -24.93 2.48
CA SER A 203 1.13 -24.48 2.03
C SER A 203 0.29 -23.92 3.16
N VAL A 204 0.38 -24.48 4.37
CA VAL A 204 -0.31 -23.92 5.55
C VAL A 204 0.29 -22.55 5.89
N PHE A 205 1.62 -22.46 5.96
CA PHE A 205 2.30 -21.18 6.20
C PHE A 205 1.94 -20.13 5.13
N LYS A 206 1.82 -20.53 3.86
CA LYS A 206 1.47 -19.65 2.75
C LYS A 206 0.13 -18.96 2.97
N GLU A 207 -0.89 -19.68 3.45
CA GLU A 207 -2.20 -19.08 3.71
C GLU A 207 -2.15 -18.12 4.89
N GLU A 208 -1.45 -18.45 5.98
CA GLU A 208 -1.22 -17.52 7.10
C GLU A 208 -0.47 -16.25 6.64
N TYR A 209 0.53 -16.41 5.78
CA TYR A 209 1.27 -15.31 5.18
C TYR A 209 0.42 -14.44 4.26
N ARG A 210 -0.46 -15.06 3.46
CA ARG A 210 -1.44 -14.36 2.62
C ARG A 210 -2.37 -13.51 3.47
N GLU A 211 -2.90 -14.05 4.56
CA GLU A 211 -3.77 -13.33 5.48
C GLU A 211 -3.04 -12.12 6.09
N ALA A 212 -1.80 -12.31 6.56
CA ALA A 212 -0.99 -11.25 7.13
C ALA A 212 -0.71 -10.11 6.12
N ILE A 213 -0.35 -10.43 4.88
CA ILE A 213 -0.18 -9.42 3.82
C ILE A 213 -1.51 -8.73 3.51
N THR A 214 -2.59 -9.47 3.40
CA THR A 214 -3.91 -8.91 3.08
C THR A 214 -4.36 -7.92 4.15
N SER A 215 -4.21 -8.27 5.43
CA SER A 215 -4.51 -7.40 6.57
C SER A 215 -3.65 -6.14 6.56
N LYS A 216 -2.34 -6.30 6.32
CA LYS A 216 -1.39 -5.19 6.22
C LYS A 216 -1.73 -4.26 5.04
N ASN A 217 -1.92 -4.81 3.84
CA ASN A 217 -2.22 -4.06 2.63
C ASN A 217 -3.56 -3.33 2.77
N SER A 218 -4.58 -3.97 3.36
CA SER A 218 -5.87 -3.33 3.63
C SER A 218 -5.74 -2.13 4.59
N SER A 219 -4.93 -2.28 5.64
CA SER A 219 -4.68 -1.20 6.59
C SER A 219 -3.92 -0.03 5.94
N MET A 220 -2.90 -0.33 5.13
CA MET A 220 -2.14 0.67 4.37
C MET A 220 -3.00 1.36 3.31
N LYS A 221 -3.82 0.59 2.59
CA LYS A 221 -4.76 1.10 1.58
C LYS A 221 -5.73 2.09 2.21
N LYS A 222 -6.38 1.73 3.32
CA LYS A 222 -7.27 2.62 4.06
C LYS A 222 -6.57 3.91 4.51
N LYS A 223 -5.29 3.81 4.91
CA LYS A 223 -4.49 4.99 5.25
C LYS A 223 -4.28 5.90 4.04
N TYR A 224 -3.85 5.36 2.90
CA TYR A 224 -3.66 6.14 1.68
C TYR A 224 -4.96 6.70 1.11
N GLU A 225 -6.07 5.97 1.21
CA GLU A 225 -7.40 6.45 0.83
C GLU A 225 -7.80 7.66 1.68
N ASN A 226 -7.63 7.58 3.00
CA ASN A 226 -7.87 8.72 3.90
C ASN A 226 -6.96 9.92 3.60
N GLU A 227 -5.68 9.69 3.33
CA GLU A 227 -4.75 10.76 2.95
C GLU A 227 -5.13 11.39 1.59
N SER A 228 -5.54 10.57 0.62
CA SER A 228 -5.98 11.05 -0.69
C SER A 228 -7.27 11.86 -0.62
N ALA A 229 -8.22 11.47 0.24
CA ALA A 229 -9.47 12.19 0.46
C ALA A 229 -9.23 13.57 1.10
N LYS A 230 -8.18 13.70 1.90
CA LYS A 230 -7.75 14.97 2.48
C LYS A 230 -7.06 15.89 1.46
N VAL A 231 -6.25 15.33 0.57
CA VAL A 231 -5.51 16.08 -0.46
C VAL A 231 -6.40 16.50 -1.63
N LEU A 232 -7.41 15.71 -1.97
CA LEU A 232 -8.31 15.96 -3.11
C LEU A 232 -8.93 17.37 -3.12
N PRO A 233 -9.59 17.86 -2.07
CA PRO A 233 -10.20 19.19 -2.10
C PRO A 233 -9.16 20.32 -2.24
N LEU A 234 -7.95 20.13 -1.69
CA LEU A 234 -6.84 21.08 -1.84
C LEU A 234 -6.34 21.11 -3.30
N LEU A 235 -6.23 19.93 -3.91
CA LEU A 235 -5.85 19.80 -5.32
C LEU A 235 -6.88 20.48 -6.23
N GLU A 236 -8.18 20.25 -5.99
CA GLU A 236 -9.25 20.88 -6.76
C GLU A 236 -9.23 22.42 -6.63
N ALA A 237 -9.01 22.93 -5.41
CA ALA A 237 -8.84 24.36 -5.18
C ALA A 237 -7.64 24.94 -5.93
N TYR A 238 -6.50 24.25 -5.85
CA TYR A 238 -5.26 24.66 -6.52
C TYR A 238 -5.43 24.67 -8.04
N GLU A 239 -6.04 23.62 -8.61
CA GLU A 239 -6.29 23.53 -10.05
C GLU A 239 -7.27 24.60 -10.52
N LYS A 240 -8.34 24.90 -9.77
CA LYS A 240 -9.27 25.97 -10.11
C LYS A 240 -8.63 27.35 -10.10
N ILE A 241 -7.86 27.68 -9.06
CA ILE A 241 -7.15 28.96 -8.98
C ILE A 241 -6.15 29.07 -10.14
N LYS A 242 -5.41 28.00 -10.42
CA LYS A 242 -4.44 27.98 -11.51
C LYS A 242 -5.10 28.14 -12.89
N GLN A 243 -6.20 27.44 -13.16
CA GLN A 243 -6.96 27.56 -14.41
C GLN A 243 -7.49 28.98 -14.61
N GLN A 244 -7.99 29.61 -13.55
CA GLN A 244 -8.48 30.97 -13.61
C GLN A 244 -7.35 31.98 -13.83
N GLN A 245 -6.20 31.80 -13.19
CA GLN A 245 -5.02 32.64 -13.43
C GLN A 245 -4.53 32.53 -14.88
N GLU A 246 -4.43 31.32 -15.42
CA GLU A 246 -4.07 31.10 -16.83
C GLU A 246 -5.08 31.76 -17.80
N PHE A 247 -6.38 31.70 -17.48
CA PHE A 247 -7.42 32.38 -18.26
C PHE A 247 -7.28 33.91 -18.21
N ASP A 248 -7.08 34.49 -17.03
CA ASP A 248 -6.90 35.92 -16.84
C ASP A 248 -5.63 36.43 -17.55
N ASP A 249 -4.54 35.66 -17.53
CA ASP A 249 -3.29 35.97 -18.21
C ASP A 249 -3.43 35.94 -19.74
N LEU A 250 -4.09 34.90 -20.29
CA LEU A 250 -4.38 34.81 -21.73
C LEU A 250 -5.24 35.99 -22.21
N ARG A 251 -6.26 36.36 -21.42
CA ARG A 251 -7.15 37.47 -21.75
C ARG A 251 -6.42 38.82 -21.65
N SER A 252 -5.56 39.00 -20.65
CA SER A 252 -4.70 40.17 -20.54
C SER A 252 -3.76 40.29 -21.74
N LEU A 253 -3.18 39.19 -22.20
CA LEU A 253 -2.36 39.15 -23.40
C LEU A 253 -3.14 39.56 -24.65
N GLU A 254 -4.36 39.05 -24.82
CA GLU A 254 -5.24 39.40 -25.95
C GLU A 254 -5.64 40.88 -25.94
N VAL A 255 -6.03 41.41 -24.79
CA VAL A 255 -6.36 42.85 -24.66
C VAL A 255 -5.13 43.71 -24.95
N ASN A 256 -3.95 43.33 -24.44
CA ASN A 256 -2.71 44.05 -24.74
C ASN A 256 -2.34 43.99 -26.23
N LYS A 257 -2.54 42.83 -26.88
CA LYS A 257 -2.37 42.67 -28.32
C LYS A 257 -3.29 43.60 -29.10
N ILE A 258 -4.58 43.63 -28.79
CA ILE A 258 -5.55 44.54 -29.43
C ILE A 258 -5.15 46.02 -29.21
N LEU A 259 -4.69 46.38 -28.00
CA LEU A 259 -4.27 47.75 -27.68
C LEU A 259 -2.93 48.18 -28.32
N THR A 260 -2.13 47.24 -28.81
CA THR A 260 -0.80 47.50 -29.42
C THR A 260 -0.79 47.30 -30.94
N GLU A 261 -1.63 46.43 -31.49
CA GLU A 261 -1.73 46.14 -32.92
C GLU A 261 -2.71 47.04 -33.68
N ILE A 262 -3.54 47.86 -33.02
CA ILE A 262 -4.32 48.90 -33.69
C ILE A 262 -3.38 50.07 -34.04
N PRO A 263 -3.08 50.33 -35.33
CA PRO A 263 -2.38 51.54 -35.71
C PRO A 263 -3.30 52.71 -35.37
N VAL A 264 -2.79 53.69 -34.63
CA VAL A 264 -3.45 54.98 -34.44
C VAL A 264 -3.52 55.68 -35.78
N GLN A 265 -4.53 55.38 -36.57
CA GLN A 265 -5.11 56.30 -37.54
C GLN A 265 -6.36 56.87 -36.88
N LEU A 266 -6.16 57.77 -35.92
CA LEU A 266 -7.12 58.85 -35.72
C LEU A 266 -7.03 59.73 -36.98
N THR A 267 -7.73 59.33 -38.04
CA THR A 267 -8.21 60.31 -39.00
C THR A 267 -9.34 61.06 -38.33
N SER A 268 -9.17 62.38 -38.24
CA SER A 268 -10.17 63.36 -37.83
C SER A 268 -11.54 63.09 -38.45
N ALA A 269 -12.38 62.32 -37.76
CA ALA A 269 -13.81 62.25 -38.00
C ALA A 269 -14.50 62.64 -36.69
N LYS A 270 -14.98 63.88 -36.69
CA LYS A 270 -15.93 64.51 -35.77
C LYS A 270 -16.62 63.58 -34.76
N SER A 271 -16.39 63.87 -33.49
CA SER A 271 -17.42 64.27 -32.51
C SER A 271 -18.90 64.02 -32.86
N ASP A 272 -19.37 62.77 -32.89
CA ASP A 272 -20.82 62.46 -32.97
C ASP A 272 -21.27 61.32 -32.02
N PHE A 273 -20.51 61.00 -30.96
CA PHE A 273 -20.90 59.92 -30.01
C PHE A 273 -21.41 60.41 -28.65
N PHE A 274 -21.37 61.72 -28.39
CA PHE A 274 -22.01 62.34 -27.23
C PHE A 274 -22.99 63.40 -27.71
N HIS A 275 -24.24 63.00 -27.97
CA HIS A 275 -25.34 63.96 -27.98
C HIS A 275 -25.80 64.15 -26.54
N SER A 276 -25.51 65.33 -26.00
CA SER A 276 -26.34 65.89 -24.93
C SER A 276 -27.67 66.27 -25.57
N GLU A 277 -28.68 65.41 -25.43
CA GLU A 277 -30.04 65.88 -25.63
C GLU A 277 -30.36 66.84 -24.48
N GLU A 278 -30.63 68.09 -24.85
CA GLU A 278 -31.09 69.14 -23.95
C GLU A 278 -32.36 68.66 -23.24
N GLU A 279 -32.40 68.87 -21.93
CA GLU A 279 -33.54 68.58 -21.08
C GLU A 279 -34.77 69.39 -21.54
N ASP A 280 -35.78 68.70 -22.11
CA ASP A 280 -37.13 69.23 -22.10
C ASP A 280 -37.69 69.12 -20.67
N MET A 281 -37.56 70.24 -19.96
CA MET A 281 -38.06 70.45 -18.61
C MET A 281 -39.60 70.39 -18.60
N VAL A 282 -40.18 69.23 -18.24
CA VAL A 282 -41.62 69.13 -17.94
C VAL A 282 -41.84 69.51 -16.48
N ILE A 283 -42.26 70.77 -16.26
CA ILE A 283 -42.72 71.24 -14.95
C ILE A 283 -44.07 70.58 -14.64
N ILE A 284 -44.09 69.57 -13.78
CA ILE A 284 -45.31 69.10 -13.14
C ILE A 284 -45.42 69.79 -11.78
N ARG A 285 -46.28 70.81 -11.69
CA ARG A 285 -46.74 71.37 -10.41
C ARG A 285 -47.65 70.35 -9.72
N GLY A 286 -47.30 70.00 -8.49
CA GLY A 286 -47.89 68.89 -7.75
C GLY A 286 -49.27 69.14 -7.15
N THR A 287 -49.81 68.09 -6.55
CA THR A 287 -50.72 68.13 -5.40
C THR A 287 -50.47 66.90 -4.53
N ASP A 288 -50.39 67.17 -3.24
CA ASP A 288 -50.15 66.29 -2.11
C ASP A 288 -51.09 65.07 -2.04
N THR A 289 -50.62 63.98 -1.43
CA THR A 289 -51.24 63.41 -0.20
C THR A 289 -50.46 62.23 0.38
N ASN A 290 -50.02 62.42 1.63
CA ASN A 290 -50.02 61.52 2.80
C ASN A 290 -49.51 60.07 2.70
N GLU A 291 -48.47 59.74 3.49
CA GLU A 291 -48.51 59.09 4.83
C GLU A 291 -48.84 57.58 4.69
N GLU A 292 -48.00 56.63 5.13
CA GLU A 292 -47.73 56.35 6.55
C GLU A 292 -46.40 55.58 6.75
N GLN A 293 -45.74 55.94 7.85
CA GLN A 293 -44.70 55.20 8.58
C GLN A 293 -45.36 53.99 9.32
N VAL A 294 -44.75 53.01 10.00
CA VAL A 294 -43.79 52.97 11.14
C VAL A 294 -43.61 51.42 11.50
N PRO A 295 -42.96 50.94 12.61
CA PRO A 295 -41.52 50.72 12.87
C PRO A 295 -41.10 49.29 13.39
N VAL A 296 -39.76 49.11 13.47
CA VAL A 296 -38.84 48.61 14.54
C VAL A 296 -39.37 47.90 15.82
N SER A 297 -38.68 46.81 16.25
CA SER A 297 -38.03 46.58 17.59
C SER A 297 -37.36 45.17 17.69
N GLU A 298 -36.05 45.04 17.96
CA GLU A 298 -35.31 44.83 19.25
C GLU A 298 -35.61 43.49 19.97
N ALA A 299 -34.73 42.76 20.69
CA ALA A 299 -33.28 42.64 20.90
C ALA A 299 -33.04 41.46 21.91
N ASN A 300 -31.78 41.02 22.09
CA ASN A 300 -31.17 40.34 23.27
C ASN A 300 -31.46 38.83 23.54
N THR A 301 -30.62 37.98 24.17
CA THR A 301 -29.22 37.94 24.69
C THR A 301 -28.96 36.52 25.27
N VAL A 302 -27.86 35.84 24.86
CA VAL A 302 -26.75 35.17 25.63
C VAL A 302 -27.13 34.26 26.85
N GLU A 303 -26.62 33.03 27.10
CA GLU A 303 -25.25 32.56 27.46
C GLU A 303 -25.24 31.00 27.73
N PRO A 304 -24.20 30.29 28.25
CA PRO A 304 -23.38 29.27 27.56
C PRO A 304 -23.42 27.87 28.23
N LEU A 305 -22.57 26.90 27.83
CA LEU A 305 -21.98 25.86 28.71
C LEU A 305 -20.82 25.08 28.02
N GLU A 306 -19.68 25.14 28.72
CA GLU A 306 -18.38 24.42 28.79
C GLU A 306 -18.09 23.14 27.96
N GLU A 307 -16.85 23.03 27.44
CA GLU A 307 -16.19 21.80 26.95
C GLU A 307 -14.79 21.62 27.60
N GLU A 308 -14.55 20.41 28.13
CA GLU A 308 -13.25 19.89 28.61
C GLU A 308 -12.44 19.29 27.45
N THR A 309 -11.13 19.58 27.44
CA THR A 309 -10.13 19.10 26.47
C THR A 309 -9.37 17.87 26.98
N VAL A 310 -9.10 16.89 26.11
CA VAL A 310 -8.03 15.89 26.32
C VAL A 310 -7.26 15.67 25.01
N GLU A 311 -5.96 16.03 25.04
CA GLU A 311 -4.96 15.74 24.00
C GLU A 311 -4.52 14.27 24.05
N SER A 312 -4.09 13.71 22.90
CA SER A 312 -3.22 12.53 22.90
C SER A 312 -2.14 12.64 21.83
N GLU A 313 -0.91 12.40 22.27
CA GLU A 313 0.36 12.50 21.57
C GLU A 313 0.61 11.31 20.62
N PHE A 314 1.40 11.57 19.56
CA PHE A 314 1.81 10.63 18.52
C PHE A 314 3.21 10.08 18.83
N GLU A 315 3.36 8.77 19.03
CA GLU A 315 4.68 8.09 19.05
C GLU A 315 5.07 7.55 17.66
N VAL A 316 6.34 7.78 17.30
CA VAL A 316 6.97 7.45 16.01
C VAL A 316 7.72 6.13 16.10
N SER A 317 7.53 5.22 15.13
CA SER A 317 8.32 3.98 15.00
C SER A 317 8.96 3.85 13.61
N ASP A 318 10.29 3.70 13.59
CA ASP A 318 11.13 3.55 12.41
C ASP A 318 11.32 2.08 11.99
N ASN A 319 10.97 1.73 10.75
CA ASN A 319 11.34 0.45 10.14
C ASN A 319 11.66 0.61 8.63
N PRO A 320 12.84 0.18 8.13
CA PRO A 320 13.29 0.45 6.77
C PRO A 320 13.13 -0.74 5.82
N GLN A 321 11.91 -1.04 5.36
CA GLN A 321 11.62 -1.71 4.07
C GLN A 321 10.12 -1.54 3.74
N VAL A 322 9.70 -0.29 3.52
CA VAL A 322 8.46 0.01 2.77
C VAL A 322 8.97 0.52 1.42
N PRO A 323 8.58 -0.10 0.29
CA PRO A 323 9.20 0.18 -1.01
C PRO A 323 9.22 1.69 -1.27
N VAL A 324 10.39 2.19 -1.66
CA VAL A 324 10.85 3.47 -2.27
C VAL A 324 10.00 4.75 -2.11
N TYR A 325 8.67 4.67 -1.98
CA TYR A 325 7.71 5.75 -1.84
C TYR A 325 7.60 6.33 -0.43
N THR A 326 7.83 5.54 0.63
CA THR A 326 7.96 6.15 1.96
C THR A 326 9.14 7.11 2.00
N ALA A 327 10.20 6.90 1.22
CA ALA A 327 11.29 7.86 1.12
C ALA A 327 10.92 9.14 0.35
N ARG A 328 9.89 9.13 -0.51
CA ARG A 328 9.34 10.34 -1.18
C ARG A 328 8.32 11.06 -0.31
N LEU A 329 7.40 10.34 0.32
CA LEU A 329 6.39 10.89 1.24
C LEU A 329 7.02 11.40 2.56
N LYS A 330 8.07 10.73 3.08
CA LYS A 330 8.84 11.18 4.27
C LYS A 330 9.73 12.40 4.00
N LYS A 331 9.98 12.77 2.74
CA LYS A 331 10.89 13.86 2.35
C LYS A 331 10.20 15.14 1.88
N LEU A 332 8.88 15.19 1.93
CA LEU A 332 8.12 16.39 1.60
C LEU A 332 7.72 17.09 2.90
N PRO A 333 8.45 18.14 3.35
CA PRO A 333 7.96 19.04 4.41
C PRO A 333 6.51 19.51 4.14
N ALA A 334 6.16 19.61 2.85
CA ALA A 334 4.81 19.86 2.36
C ALA A 334 3.74 18.92 2.89
N LEU A 335 3.97 17.60 3.00
CA LEU A 335 2.95 16.69 3.53
C LEU A 335 2.67 16.96 5.01
N TRP A 336 3.71 17.26 5.79
CA TRP A 336 3.56 17.60 7.19
C TRP A 336 2.83 18.93 7.38
N LEU A 337 3.19 19.96 6.59
CA LEU A 337 2.52 21.26 6.61
C LEU A 337 1.07 21.18 6.12
N ILE A 338 0.80 20.40 5.08
CA ILE A 338 -0.55 20.10 4.60
C ILE A 338 -1.36 19.37 5.69
N PHE A 339 -0.79 18.36 6.35
CA PHE A 339 -1.48 17.67 7.44
C PHE A 339 -1.69 18.56 8.68
N GLN A 340 -0.77 19.47 8.99
CA GLN A 340 -0.95 20.47 10.04
C GLN A 340 -2.04 21.48 9.70
N ALA A 341 -2.06 21.98 8.46
CA ALA A 341 -3.09 22.89 7.99
C ALA A 341 -4.48 22.23 8.03
N LEU A 342 -4.57 20.98 7.57
CA LEU A 342 -5.80 20.18 7.67
C LEU A 342 -6.21 19.91 9.12
N ALA A 343 -5.27 19.70 10.04
CA ALA A 343 -5.57 19.50 11.46
C ALA A 343 -6.07 20.80 12.14
N LYS A 344 -5.58 21.96 11.71
CA LYS A 344 -6.07 23.27 12.18
C LYS A 344 -7.47 23.59 11.64
N LEU A 345 -7.73 23.24 10.38
CA LEU A 345 -9.07 23.30 9.79
C LEU A 345 -10.07 22.35 10.48
N GLN A 346 -9.57 21.26 11.09
CA GLN A 346 -10.33 20.27 11.86
C GLN A 346 -10.26 20.48 13.39
N GLY A 347 -10.01 21.70 13.88
CA GLY A 347 -10.04 22.01 15.32
C GLY A 347 -11.28 21.47 16.06
N PRO A 348 -11.26 21.38 17.41
CA PRO A 348 -11.98 20.39 18.24
C PRO A 348 -13.52 20.50 18.29
N ASN A 349 -14.17 21.13 17.32
CA ASN A 349 -15.61 21.26 17.21
C ASN A 349 -16.16 20.53 15.97
N GLY A 350 -16.09 19.20 16.00
CA GLY A 350 -16.91 18.34 15.15
C GLY A 350 -18.34 18.25 15.68
N LYS A 351 -19.16 19.28 15.46
CA LYS A 351 -20.62 19.14 15.45
C LYS A 351 -21.15 19.50 14.07
N SER A 352 -21.58 18.46 13.35
CA SER A 352 -22.41 18.54 12.16
C SER A 352 -23.55 19.53 12.34
N ARG A 353 -23.68 20.44 11.38
CA ARG A 353 -24.99 20.80 10.84
C ARG A 353 -25.43 19.74 9.85
#